data_AF-A0A2A6PII9-F1
#
_entry.id   AF-A0A2A6PII9-F1
#
_cell.length_a   1.000
_cell.length_b   1.000
_cell.length_c   1.000
_cell.angle_alpha   90.00
_cell.angle_beta   90.00
_cell.angle_gamma   90.00
#
_symmetry.space_group_name_H-M   'P 1'
#
loop_
_entity.id
_entity.type
_entity.pdbx_description
1 polymer ?
#
loop_
_entity_poly.entity_id
_entity_poly.type
_entity_poly.pdbx_seq_one_letter_code
_entity_poly.pdbx_strand_id
1 'polypeptide(L)'
;MEFLRSRAKTFVVIGWVFFAVSIPISLSISVGAGISRFYFPTHPGATLNAFDARASNLVLVAGALAAVASSIALALKFRATASLLVLVTWGAAIAGTQVARSFVKPGPEYFERHVGSEVFFVPWQYVPAGPGASVREVSNENGFSAALCLPSLKGRAENDCTFIRQLSVLPDGESTADFDLKNWRRHRIEMSPGPDRSGYQSFSLSYTAQPGGPTRIQRYLARLNPDGQLTRLVVCRLEDEKSCRHHALVGKYWLGYDAGLSEADDALDSKLAALIELWRRK
;
A
#
# COMPACT_ATOMS: atom_id res chain seq x y z
N MET A 1 -9.87 47.20 26.26
CA MET A 1 -10.18 46.14 27.25
C MET A 1 -11.63 46.13 27.72
N GLU A 2 -12.34 47.27 27.73
CA GLU A 2 -13.74 47.31 28.22
C GLU A 2 -14.71 46.43 27.45
N PHE A 3 -14.57 46.34 26.12
CA PHE A 3 -15.38 45.46 25.27
C PHE A 3 -15.27 43.97 25.65
N LEU A 4 -14.04 43.46 25.85
CA LEU A 4 -13.78 42.08 26.28
C LEU A 4 -14.38 41.81 27.68
N ARG A 5 -14.32 42.79 28.57
CA ARG A 5 -14.85 42.66 29.93
C ARG A 5 -16.39 42.64 29.96
N SER A 6 -17.02 43.42 29.09
CA SER A 6 -18.48 43.54 28.96
C SER A 6 -19.12 42.27 28.40
N ARG A 7 -18.48 41.65 27.39
CA ARG A 7 -19.04 40.48 26.66
C ARG A 7 -18.47 39.13 27.06
N ALA A 8 -17.78 39.03 28.19
CA ALA A 8 -17.11 37.80 28.62
C ALA A 8 -18.03 36.57 28.72
N LYS A 9 -19.28 36.75 29.18
CA LYS A 9 -20.28 35.67 29.19
C LYS A 9 -20.57 35.15 27.78
N THR A 10 -20.74 36.06 26.81
CA THR A 10 -20.99 35.71 25.40
C THR A 10 -19.81 34.97 24.80
N PHE A 11 -18.57 35.41 25.07
CA PHE A 11 -17.37 34.71 24.58
C PHE A 11 -17.24 33.29 25.13
N VAL A 12 -17.53 33.08 26.42
CA VAL A 12 -17.53 31.72 27.02
C VAL A 12 -18.59 30.84 26.37
N VAL A 13 -19.81 31.35 26.15
CA VAL A 13 -20.86 30.61 25.43
C VAL A 13 -20.43 30.26 24.01
N ILE A 14 -19.85 31.21 23.26
CA ILE A 14 -19.30 30.96 21.92
C ILE A 14 -18.21 29.88 21.97
N GLY A 15 -17.33 29.91 22.97
CA GLY A 15 -16.28 28.91 23.16
C GLY A 15 -16.84 27.49 23.32
N TRP A 16 -17.90 27.32 24.10
CA TRP A 16 -18.61 26.04 24.24
C TRP A 16 -19.32 25.61 22.95
N VAL A 17 -19.93 26.54 22.23
CA VAL A 17 -20.56 26.25 20.92
C VAL A 17 -19.52 25.75 19.93
N PHE A 18 -18.38 26.44 19.80
CA PHE A 18 -17.29 25.99 18.93
C PHE A 18 -16.75 24.62 19.36
N PHE A 19 -16.60 24.39 20.67
CA PHE A 19 -16.16 23.09 21.17
C PHE A 19 -17.16 22.00 20.80
N ALA A 20 -18.46 22.20 21.03
CA ALA A 20 -19.50 21.23 20.69
C ALA A 20 -19.53 20.90 19.19
N VAL A 21 -19.38 21.91 18.32
CA VAL A 21 -19.31 21.73 16.85
C VAL A 21 -18.02 21.04 16.42
N SER A 22 -16.91 21.23 17.13
CA SER A 22 -15.62 20.62 16.78
C SER A 22 -15.60 19.09 16.99
N ILE A 23 -16.46 18.56 17.87
CA ILE A 23 -16.56 17.11 18.16
C ILE A 23 -16.94 16.30 16.91
N PRO A 24 -18.09 16.54 16.25
CA PRO A 24 -18.46 15.77 15.06
C PRO A 24 -17.48 15.97 13.91
N ILE A 25 -16.94 17.19 13.72
CA ILE A 25 -15.95 17.47 12.67
C ILE A 25 -14.68 16.64 12.89
N SER A 26 -14.17 16.62 14.12
CA SER A 26 -12.96 15.88 14.46
C SER A 26 -13.15 14.37 14.35
N LEU A 27 -14.35 13.88 14.66
CA LEU A 27 -14.72 12.47 14.44
C LEU A 27 -14.68 12.13 12.94
N SER A 28 -15.30 12.94 12.09
CA SER A 28 -15.29 12.74 10.64
C SER A 28 -13.88 12.75 10.05
N ILE A 29 -13.04 13.72 10.46
CA ILE A 29 -11.63 13.79 10.04
C ILE A 29 -10.86 12.53 10.48
N SER A 30 -11.03 12.11 11.74
CA SER A 30 -10.33 10.95 12.28
C SER A 30 -10.72 9.65 11.58
N VAL A 31 -12.01 9.47 11.28
CA VAL A 31 -12.51 8.31 10.52
C VAL A 31 -11.95 8.31 9.11
N GLY A 32 -12.02 9.44 8.39
CA GLY A 32 -11.48 9.55 7.03
C GLY A 32 -9.98 9.28 6.96
N ALA A 33 -9.22 9.85 7.91
CA ALA A 33 -7.79 9.60 8.02
C ALA A 33 -7.45 8.15 8.41
N GLY A 34 -8.28 7.53 9.25
CA GLY A 34 -8.17 6.12 9.62
C GLY A 34 -8.35 5.21 8.40
N ILE A 35 -9.40 5.43 7.61
CA ILE A 35 -9.65 4.70 6.36
C ILE A 35 -8.47 4.89 5.39
N SER A 36 -8.04 6.13 5.16
CA SER A 36 -6.93 6.42 4.26
C SER A 36 -5.64 5.74 4.69
N ARG A 37 -5.25 5.82 5.96
CA ARG A 37 -4.04 5.15 6.47
C ARG A 37 -4.13 3.63 6.43
N PHE A 38 -5.30 3.06 6.70
CA PHE A 38 -5.45 1.63 6.80
C PHE A 38 -5.52 0.95 5.42
N TYR A 39 -6.27 1.54 4.48
CA TYR A 39 -6.49 0.95 3.16
C TYR A 39 -5.55 1.47 2.08
N PHE A 40 -5.03 2.70 2.22
CA PHE A 40 -4.19 3.39 1.24
C PHE A 40 -2.97 4.09 1.89
N PRO A 41 -2.14 3.38 2.69
CA PRO A 41 -1.01 3.99 3.38
C PRO A 41 0.06 4.58 2.44
N THR A 42 0.10 4.13 1.18
CA THR A 42 1.03 4.63 0.14
C THR A 42 0.52 5.88 -0.57
N HIS A 43 -0.73 6.29 -0.36
CA HIS A 43 -1.31 7.44 -1.04
C HIS A 43 -0.57 8.74 -0.66
N PRO A 44 -0.26 9.64 -1.61
CA PRO A 44 0.44 10.91 -1.33
C PRO A 44 -0.25 11.75 -0.25
N GLY A 45 -1.58 11.78 -0.27
CA GLY A 45 -2.41 12.42 0.76
C GLY A 45 -2.43 11.74 2.14
N ALA A 46 -1.85 10.54 2.32
CA ALA A 46 -1.90 9.83 3.59
C ALA A 46 -1.14 10.59 4.71
N THR A 47 -0.06 11.30 4.39
CA THR A 47 0.69 12.15 5.34
C THR A 47 -0.10 13.40 5.76
N LEU A 48 -0.89 13.97 4.84
CA LEU A 48 -1.78 15.10 5.11
C LEU A 48 -2.96 14.65 5.98
N ASN A 49 -3.63 13.56 5.62
CA ASN A 49 -4.70 12.97 6.42
C ASN A 49 -4.21 12.60 7.83
N ALA A 50 -2.97 12.11 7.90
CA ALA A 50 -2.28 11.82 9.14
C ALA A 50 -2.09 13.02 10.06
N PHE A 51 -1.70 14.15 9.48
CA PHE A 51 -1.58 15.42 10.17
C PHE A 51 -2.96 15.93 10.60
N ASP A 52 -3.94 15.93 9.71
CA ASP A 52 -5.30 16.43 9.99
C ASP A 52 -5.93 15.73 11.19
N ALA A 53 -5.78 14.41 11.31
CA ALA A 53 -6.27 13.66 12.48
C ALA A 53 -5.54 14.02 13.79
N ARG A 54 -4.24 14.31 13.74
CA ARG A 54 -3.48 14.77 14.91
C ARG A 54 -3.89 16.19 15.30
N ALA A 55 -4.03 17.07 14.30
CA ALA A 55 -4.46 18.44 14.48
C ALA A 55 -5.88 18.51 15.05
N SER A 56 -6.82 17.71 14.54
CA SER A 56 -8.20 17.66 15.08
C SER A 56 -8.24 17.23 16.54
N ASN A 57 -7.45 16.22 16.92
CA ASN A 57 -7.34 15.81 18.32
C ASN A 57 -6.75 16.92 19.22
N LEU A 58 -5.72 17.62 18.74
CA LEU A 58 -5.15 18.77 19.46
C LEU A 58 -6.17 19.90 19.62
N VAL A 59 -6.95 20.21 18.56
CA VAL A 59 -8.00 21.22 18.60
C VAL A 59 -9.09 20.84 19.60
N LEU A 60 -9.49 19.57 19.67
CA LEU A 60 -10.45 19.10 20.68
C LEU A 60 -9.92 19.28 22.10
N VAL A 61 -8.69 18.83 22.37
CA VAL A 61 -8.10 18.93 23.71
C VAL A 61 -7.91 20.39 24.12
N ALA A 62 -7.35 21.21 23.24
CA ALA A 62 -7.15 22.64 23.50
C ALA A 62 -8.48 23.38 23.65
N GLY A 63 -9.48 23.07 22.82
CA GLY A 63 -10.83 23.65 22.90
C GLY A 63 -11.54 23.29 24.20
N ALA A 64 -11.45 22.04 24.65
CA ALA A 64 -11.98 21.60 25.94
C ALA A 64 -11.33 22.34 27.11
N LEU A 65 -9.99 22.40 27.11
CA LEU A 65 -9.22 23.12 28.14
C LEU A 65 -9.57 24.61 28.17
N ALA A 66 -9.69 25.25 27.00
CA ALA A 66 -10.06 26.66 26.91
C ALA A 66 -11.51 26.92 27.36
N ALA A 67 -12.45 26.04 27.05
CA ALA A 67 -13.84 26.14 27.50
C ALA A 67 -13.95 26.01 29.03
N VAL A 68 -13.22 25.06 29.63
CA VAL A 68 -13.16 24.88 31.09
C VAL A 68 -12.45 26.06 31.76
N ALA A 69 -11.26 26.42 31.30
CA ALA A 69 -10.46 27.50 31.89
C ALA A 69 -11.16 28.87 31.78
N SER A 70 -11.82 29.15 30.65
CA SER A 70 -12.58 30.39 30.47
C SER A 70 -13.83 30.44 31.35
N SER A 71 -14.51 29.30 31.57
CA SER A 71 -15.61 29.17 32.54
C SER A 71 -15.14 29.46 33.98
N ILE A 72 -14.01 28.89 34.39
CA ILE A 72 -13.41 29.12 35.72
C ILE A 72 -12.99 30.59 35.86
N ALA A 73 -12.30 31.15 34.87
CA ALA A 73 -11.89 32.55 34.89
C ALA A 73 -13.09 33.50 34.98
N LEU A 74 -14.19 33.19 34.30
CA LEU A 74 -15.43 33.95 34.37
C LEU A 74 -16.07 33.87 35.78
N ALA A 75 -16.09 32.68 36.40
CA ALA A 75 -16.60 32.47 37.76
C ALA A 75 -15.77 33.25 38.80
N LEU A 76 -14.44 33.27 38.63
CA LEU A 76 -13.50 34.05 39.45
C LEU A 76 -13.49 35.56 39.12
N LYS A 77 -14.41 36.03 38.26
CA LYS A 77 -14.54 37.43 37.81
C LYS A 77 -13.37 37.98 36.97
N PHE A 78 -12.44 37.15 36.51
CA PHE A 78 -11.38 37.49 35.54
C PHE A 78 -11.93 37.55 34.09
N ARG A 79 -12.87 38.48 33.86
CA ARG A 79 -13.65 38.58 32.61
C ARG A 79 -12.81 38.83 31.34
N ALA A 80 -11.75 39.62 31.44
CA ALA A 80 -10.86 39.88 30.30
C ALA A 80 -10.08 38.61 29.91
N THR A 81 -9.54 37.90 30.91
CA THR A 81 -8.82 36.63 30.73
C THR A 81 -9.71 35.55 30.12
N ALA A 82 -10.96 35.42 30.59
CA ALA A 82 -11.92 34.47 30.02
C ALA A 82 -12.14 34.69 28.52
N SER A 83 -12.28 35.94 28.08
CA SER A 83 -12.49 36.29 26.67
C SER A 83 -11.22 36.08 25.84
N LEU A 84 -10.07 36.45 26.39
CA LEU A 84 -8.77 36.28 25.74
C LEU A 84 -8.47 34.80 25.48
N LEU A 85 -8.73 33.92 26.45
CA LEU A 85 -8.54 32.47 26.32
C LEU A 85 -9.32 31.89 25.13
N VAL A 86 -10.60 32.26 25.00
CA VAL A 86 -11.43 31.82 23.87
C VAL A 86 -10.88 32.33 22.55
N LEU A 87 -10.63 33.64 22.44
CA LEU A 87 -10.17 34.27 21.19
C LEU A 87 -8.81 33.73 20.74
N VAL A 88 -7.85 33.65 21.66
CA VAL A 88 -6.49 33.18 21.35
C VAL A 88 -6.51 31.70 20.98
N THR A 89 -7.25 30.86 21.72
CA THR A 89 -7.25 29.41 21.45
C THR A 89 -7.90 29.09 20.12
N TRP A 90 -9.09 29.63 19.84
CA TRP A 90 -9.78 29.38 18.57
C TRP A 90 -9.10 30.07 17.40
N GLY A 91 -8.56 31.29 17.60
CA GLY A 91 -7.76 31.97 16.58
C GLY A 91 -6.50 31.20 16.21
N ALA A 92 -5.75 30.72 17.21
CA ALA A 92 -4.57 29.89 17.00
C ALA A 92 -4.93 28.52 16.38
N ALA A 93 -6.05 27.92 16.76
CA ALA A 93 -6.51 26.67 16.16
C ALA A 93 -6.82 26.86 14.66
N ILE A 94 -7.60 27.88 14.29
CA ILE A 94 -8.02 28.10 12.90
C ILE A 94 -6.83 28.52 12.03
N ALA A 95 -6.09 29.54 12.44
CA ALA A 95 -4.97 30.04 11.63
C ALA A 95 -3.74 29.11 11.71
N GLY A 96 -3.41 28.66 12.92
CA GLY A 96 -2.21 27.85 13.16
C GLY A 96 -2.27 26.47 12.52
N THR A 97 -3.43 25.80 12.49
CA THR A 97 -3.55 24.50 11.82
C THR A 97 -3.39 24.61 10.31
N GLN A 98 -3.95 25.66 9.68
CA GLN A 98 -3.80 25.91 8.24
C GLN A 98 -2.34 26.22 7.87
N VAL A 99 -1.69 27.07 8.65
CA VAL A 99 -0.26 27.39 8.47
C VAL A 99 0.59 26.13 8.66
N ALA A 100 0.39 25.38 9.74
CA ALA A 100 1.13 24.14 9.99
C ALA A 100 0.90 23.09 8.90
N ARG A 101 -0.32 22.96 8.37
CA ARG A 101 -0.66 22.06 7.26
C ARG A 101 0.14 22.39 6.00
N SER A 102 0.39 23.67 5.71
CA SER A 102 1.15 24.10 4.53
C SER A 102 2.63 23.65 4.55
N PHE A 103 3.17 23.32 5.72
CA PHE A 103 4.53 22.78 5.88
C PHE A 103 4.58 21.25 5.82
N VAL A 104 3.43 20.57 5.81
CA VAL A 104 3.38 19.11 5.70
C VAL A 104 3.59 18.72 4.25
N LYS A 105 4.68 18.00 3.99
CA LYS A 105 4.93 17.46 2.66
C LYS A 105 3.98 16.29 2.37
N PRO A 106 3.35 16.26 1.19
CA PRO A 106 2.69 15.05 0.70
C PRO A 106 3.67 13.87 0.70
N GLY A 107 3.13 12.65 0.81
CA GLY A 107 3.88 11.43 0.54
C GLY A 107 4.35 11.37 -0.92
N PRO A 108 5.26 10.45 -1.24
CA PRO A 108 5.83 10.34 -2.57
C PRO A 108 4.79 9.83 -3.59
N GLU A 109 4.82 10.38 -4.81
CA GLU A 109 4.02 9.87 -5.93
C GLU A 109 4.59 8.56 -6.50
N TYR A 110 5.90 8.35 -6.33
CA TYR A 110 6.63 7.20 -6.83
C TYR A 110 7.57 6.65 -5.76
N PHE A 111 7.75 5.33 -5.78
CA PHE A 111 8.63 4.61 -4.86
C PHE A 111 9.80 4.02 -5.63
N GLU A 112 11.01 4.33 -5.20
CA GLU A 112 12.23 3.80 -5.81
C GLU A 112 12.41 2.32 -5.44
N ARG A 113 12.59 1.48 -6.45
CA ARG A 113 12.77 0.03 -6.34
C ARG A 113 13.93 -0.41 -7.22
N HIS A 114 14.61 -1.47 -6.81
CA HIS A 114 15.78 -1.99 -7.51
C HIS A 114 15.56 -3.41 -8.00
N VAL A 115 16.07 -3.72 -9.20
CA VAL A 115 16.17 -5.09 -9.73
C VAL A 115 17.54 -5.25 -10.34
N GLY A 116 18.43 -5.96 -9.66
CA GLY A 116 19.85 -5.98 -9.99
C GLY A 116 20.44 -4.57 -9.94
N SER A 117 21.03 -4.13 -11.05
CA SER A 117 21.57 -2.77 -11.22
C SER A 117 20.53 -1.75 -11.68
N GLU A 118 19.32 -2.19 -12.01
CA GLU A 118 18.28 -1.34 -12.60
C GLU A 118 17.43 -0.67 -11.50
N VAL A 119 16.98 0.55 -11.78
CA VAL A 119 16.17 1.37 -10.87
C VAL A 119 14.80 1.62 -11.49
N PHE A 120 13.75 1.49 -10.68
CA PHE A 120 12.35 1.67 -11.06
C PHE A 120 11.66 2.67 -10.14
N PHE A 121 10.86 3.57 -10.71
CA PHE A 121 9.97 4.47 -10.00
C PHE A 121 8.54 3.95 -10.09
N VAL A 122 8.17 3.10 -9.13
CA VAL A 122 6.85 2.45 -9.08
C VAL A 122 5.82 3.45 -8.57
N PRO A 123 4.75 3.76 -9.32
CA PRO A 123 3.71 4.68 -8.86
C PRO A 123 3.02 4.15 -7.61
N TRP A 124 2.63 5.04 -6.70
CA TRP A 124 2.06 4.67 -5.40
C TRP A 124 0.85 3.73 -5.48
N GLN A 125 0.06 3.78 -6.58
CA GLN A 125 -1.10 2.92 -6.79
C GLN A 125 -0.74 1.44 -6.94
N TYR A 126 0.50 1.16 -7.37
CA TYR A 126 1.01 -0.19 -7.61
C TYR A 126 1.80 -0.73 -6.43
N VAL A 127 2.10 0.07 -5.41
CA VAL A 127 2.86 -0.42 -4.27
C VAL A 127 1.98 -1.37 -3.43
N PRO A 128 2.47 -2.59 -3.10
CA PRO A 128 1.74 -3.50 -2.23
C PRO A 128 1.56 -2.85 -0.86
N ALA A 129 0.33 -2.47 -0.57
CA ALA A 129 -0.06 -1.88 0.69
C ALA A 129 -1.18 -2.73 1.28
N GLY A 130 -0.89 -3.44 2.36
CA GLY A 130 -1.90 -4.17 3.13
C GLY A 130 -2.33 -3.38 4.37
N PRO A 131 -3.46 -3.75 5.00
CA PRO A 131 -3.80 -3.26 6.33
C PRO A 131 -2.61 -3.40 7.29
N GLY A 132 -2.10 -2.27 7.82
CA GLY A 132 -0.99 -2.26 8.76
C GLY A 132 0.41 -2.49 8.17
N ALA A 133 0.56 -2.52 6.84
CA ALA A 133 1.86 -2.70 6.20
C ALA A 133 2.76 -1.45 6.37
N SER A 134 4.04 -1.66 6.73
CA SER A 134 5.02 -0.59 6.74
C SER A 134 5.47 -0.28 5.31
N VAL A 135 5.20 0.94 4.85
CA VAL A 135 5.67 1.41 3.55
C VAL A 135 7.12 1.86 3.70
N ARG A 136 8.06 1.12 3.12
CA ARG A 136 9.44 1.59 2.95
C ARG A 136 9.53 2.43 1.68
N GLU A 137 9.98 3.68 1.82
CA GLU A 137 10.16 4.61 0.71
C GLU A 137 11.20 4.07 -0.28
N VAL A 138 12.33 3.58 0.22
CA VAL A 138 13.38 2.90 -0.55
C VAL A 138 13.48 1.46 -0.08
N SER A 139 13.42 0.50 -1.02
CA SER A 139 13.71 -0.90 -0.72
C SER A 139 15.13 -1.22 -1.17
N ASN A 140 15.97 -1.68 -0.24
CA ASN A 140 17.28 -2.27 -0.57
C ASN A 140 17.15 -3.74 -1.02
N GLU A 141 15.92 -4.24 -1.18
CA GLU A 141 15.68 -5.59 -1.64
C GLU A 141 15.99 -5.68 -3.14
N ASN A 142 16.62 -6.79 -3.52
CA ASN A 142 16.96 -7.06 -4.90
C ASN A 142 15.75 -7.71 -5.60
N GLY A 143 14.91 -6.88 -6.21
CA GLY A 143 13.57 -7.22 -6.67
C GLY A 143 12.50 -6.38 -5.96
N PHE A 144 11.29 -6.37 -6.52
CA PHE A 144 10.14 -5.74 -5.87
C PHE A 144 8.84 -6.46 -6.20
N SER A 145 7.77 -6.10 -5.49
CA SER A 145 6.43 -6.52 -5.85
C SER A 145 5.55 -5.30 -6.13
N ALA A 146 4.56 -5.51 -7.00
CA ALA A 146 3.51 -4.56 -7.34
C ALA A 146 2.14 -5.22 -7.15
N ALA A 147 1.13 -4.42 -6.84
CA ALA A 147 -0.26 -4.82 -6.65
C ALA A 147 -1.10 -4.23 -7.79
N LEU A 148 -1.69 -5.10 -8.61
CA LEU A 148 -2.47 -4.69 -9.78
C LEU A 148 -3.57 -5.68 -10.13
N CYS A 149 -4.56 -5.23 -10.89
CA CYS A 149 -5.60 -6.09 -11.45
C CYS A 149 -5.11 -6.59 -12.81
N LEU A 150 -4.91 -7.90 -12.97
CA LEU A 150 -4.35 -8.45 -14.22
C LEU A 150 -5.13 -8.08 -15.49
N PRO A 151 -6.48 -8.06 -15.51
CA PRO A 151 -7.21 -7.78 -16.75
C PRO A 151 -7.05 -6.34 -17.26
N SER A 152 -7.00 -5.37 -16.34
CA SER A 152 -6.95 -3.94 -16.68
C SER A 152 -5.57 -3.32 -16.49
N LEU A 153 -4.66 -4.03 -15.82
CA LEU A 153 -3.32 -3.60 -15.43
C LEU A 153 -3.30 -2.35 -14.55
N LYS A 154 -4.44 -2.00 -13.97
CA LYS A 154 -4.62 -0.84 -13.08
C LYS A 154 -4.15 -1.15 -11.66
N GLY A 155 -3.76 -0.10 -10.94
CA GLY A 155 -3.36 -0.19 -9.54
C GLY A 155 -4.54 -0.40 -8.58
N ARG A 156 -4.23 -0.63 -7.30
CA ARG A 156 -5.18 -0.94 -6.22
C ARG A 156 -6.26 0.13 -5.98
N ALA A 157 -5.96 1.39 -6.31
CA ALA A 157 -6.82 2.52 -5.98
C ALA A 157 -7.87 2.84 -7.07
N GLU A 158 -7.98 2.03 -8.12
CA GLU A 158 -8.94 2.26 -9.21
C GLU A 158 -10.23 1.44 -9.05
N ASN A 159 -11.37 2.08 -9.37
CA ASN A 159 -12.73 1.63 -9.02
C ASN A 159 -13.20 0.30 -9.66
N ASP A 160 -12.46 -0.22 -10.64
CA ASP A 160 -12.83 -1.44 -11.39
C ASP A 160 -12.05 -2.69 -10.93
N CYS A 161 -11.26 -2.59 -9.86
CA CYS A 161 -10.41 -3.66 -9.37
C CYS A 161 -11.11 -4.53 -8.32
N THR A 162 -11.76 -5.62 -8.74
CA THR A 162 -12.40 -6.56 -7.80
C THR A 162 -11.40 -7.48 -7.11
N PHE A 163 -10.31 -7.85 -7.79
CA PHE A 163 -9.30 -8.75 -7.25
C PHE A 163 -7.89 -8.27 -7.56
N ILE A 164 -7.15 -7.90 -6.51
CA ILE A 164 -5.76 -7.45 -6.60
C ILE A 164 -4.86 -8.67 -6.64
N ARG A 165 -4.01 -8.76 -7.66
CA ARG A 165 -2.96 -9.76 -7.77
C ARG A 165 -1.62 -9.12 -7.47
N GLN A 166 -0.71 -9.91 -6.93
CA GLN A 166 0.67 -9.51 -6.72
C GLN A 166 1.50 -9.92 -7.93
N LEU A 167 2.11 -8.92 -8.56
CA LEU A 167 3.18 -9.09 -9.53
C LEU A 167 4.51 -8.97 -8.79
N SER A 168 5.40 -9.93 -8.97
CA SER A 168 6.77 -9.91 -8.45
C SER A 168 7.72 -9.68 -9.61
N VAL A 169 8.70 -8.80 -9.42
CA VAL A 169 9.76 -8.52 -10.39
C VAL A 169 11.07 -8.86 -9.71
N LEU A 170 11.74 -9.90 -10.19
CA LEU A 170 12.94 -10.45 -9.57
C LEU A 170 14.09 -10.48 -10.58
N PRO A 171 15.35 -10.31 -10.16
CA PRO A 171 16.48 -10.46 -11.08
C PRO A 171 16.57 -11.90 -11.59
N ASP A 172 17.12 -12.08 -12.80
CA ASP A 172 17.42 -13.42 -13.35
C ASP A 172 18.50 -14.19 -12.56
N GLY A 173 19.25 -13.49 -11.70
CA GLY A 173 20.29 -14.05 -10.86
C GLY A 173 19.84 -15.24 -10.00
N GLU A 174 20.75 -16.21 -9.83
CA GLU A 174 20.42 -17.48 -9.20
C GLU A 174 20.09 -17.35 -7.70
N SER A 175 20.79 -16.47 -6.98
CA SER A 175 20.57 -16.22 -5.56
C SER A 175 19.22 -15.53 -5.27
N THR A 176 18.72 -14.77 -6.23
CA THR A 176 17.54 -13.89 -6.11
C THR A 176 16.26 -14.49 -6.70
N ALA A 177 16.36 -15.68 -7.28
CA ALA A 177 15.22 -16.40 -7.82
C ALA A 177 14.18 -16.74 -6.75
N ASP A 178 12.90 -16.74 -7.15
CA ASP A 178 11.78 -17.14 -6.31
C ASP A 178 11.89 -18.63 -5.90
N PHE A 179 11.16 -19.03 -4.86
CA PHE A 179 11.11 -20.40 -4.35
C PHE A 179 10.81 -21.42 -5.45
N ASP A 180 9.84 -21.13 -6.32
CA ASP A 180 9.45 -22.03 -7.42
C ASP A 180 10.57 -22.20 -8.45
N LEU A 181 11.26 -21.11 -8.82
CA LEU A 181 12.41 -21.15 -9.73
C LEU A 181 13.59 -21.92 -9.11
N LYS A 182 13.84 -21.74 -7.81
CA LYS A 182 14.85 -22.49 -7.06
C LYS A 182 14.52 -23.98 -7.00
N ASN A 183 13.27 -24.32 -6.71
CA ASN A 183 12.82 -25.71 -6.67
C ASN A 183 12.89 -26.38 -8.03
N TRP A 184 12.48 -25.68 -9.09
CA TRP A 184 12.66 -26.14 -10.46
C TRP A 184 14.12 -26.51 -10.72
N ARG A 185 15.04 -25.59 -10.48
CA ARG A 185 16.49 -25.84 -10.70
C ARG A 185 17.03 -27.01 -9.87
N ARG A 186 16.63 -27.11 -8.60
CA ARG A 186 17.10 -28.15 -7.68
C ARG A 186 16.57 -29.54 -8.01
N HIS A 187 15.27 -29.66 -8.27
CA HIS A 187 14.59 -30.95 -8.34
C HIS A 187 14.25 -31.40 -9.76
N ARG A 188 14.62 -30.64 -10.81
CA ARG A 188 14.28 -30.97 -12.21
C ARG A 188 14.57 -32.42 -12.59
N ILE A 189 15.70 -32.96 -12.16
CA ILE A 189 16.15 -34.32 -12.52
C ILE A 189 15.29 -35.40 -11.82
N GLU A 190 14.69 -35.06 -10.68
CA GLU A 190 13.81 -35.95 -9.91
C GLU A 190 12.36 -35.90 -10.40
N MET A 191 12.01 -34.92 -11.25
CA MET A 191 10.64 -34.75 -11.73
C MET A 191 10.30 -35.79 -12.81
N SER A 192 9.11 -36.37 -12.69
CA SER A 192 8.60 -37.30 -13.71
C SER A 192 8.02 -36.51 -14.89
N PRO A 193 8.47 -36.76 -16.14
CA PRO A 193 7.94 -36.07 -17.31
C PRO A 193 6.49 -36.48 -17.56
N GLY A 194 5.66 -35.51 -17.89
CA GLY A 194 4.28 -35.68 -18.32
C GLY A 194 4.13 -35.43 -19.83
N PRO A 195 2.91 -35.56 -20.37
CA PRO A 195 2.66 -35.21 -21.76
C PRO A 195 2.82 -33.69 -21.97
N ASP A 196 3.58 -33.33 -23.00
CA ASP A 196 3.71 -31.95 -23.45
C ASP A 196 2.33 -31.40 -23.87
N ARG A 197 2.06 -30.14 -23.52
CA ARG A 197 0.77 -29.50 -23.82
C ARG A 197 0.92 -28.01 -24.00
N SER A 198 0.18 -27.45 -24.97
CA SER A 198 0.12 -26.00 -25.22
C SER A 198 1.50 -25.33 -25.37
N GLY A 199 2.48 -26.04 -25.96
CA GLY A 199 3.85 -25.55 -26.12
C GLY A 199 4.71 -25.55 -24.85
N TYR A 200 4.30 -26.29 -23.82
CA TYR A 200 5.08 -26.53 -22.60
C TYR A 200 5.53 -27.97 -22.50
N GLN A 201 6.74 -28.15 -21.97
CA GLN A 201 7.18 -29.42 -21.40
C GLN A 201 6.59 -29.57 -20.01
N SER A 202 5.94 -30.70 -19.74
CA SER A 202 5.22 -30.95 -18.49
C SER A 202 6.02 -31.85 -17.57
N PHE A 203 6.04 -31.50 -16.29
CA PHE A 203 6.76 -32.24 -15.25
C PHE A 203 5.90 -32.33 -13.99
N SER A 204 6.05 -33.42 -13.25
CA SER A 204 5.36 -33.64 -11.99
C SER A 204 6.36 -33.95 -10.88
N LEU A 205 6.16 -33.32 -9.73
CA LEU A 205 6.91 -33.59 -8.52
C LEU A 205 5.95 -34.05 -7.43
N SER A 206 6.10 -35.29 -7.01
CA SER A 206 5.41 -35.83 -5.84
C SER A 206 6.18 -35.43 -4.59
N TYR A 207 5.52 -34.76 -3.65
CA TYR A 207 6.13 -34.38 -2.38
C TYR A 207 5.21 -34.64 -1.21
N THR A 208 5.79 -34.97 -0.06
CA THR A 208 5.06 -35.17 1.19
C THR A 208 5.37 -34.00 2.11
N ALA A 209 4.38 -33.14 2.36
CA ALA A 209 4.59 -31.89 3.12
C ALA A 209 5.00 -32.11 4.59
N GLN A 210 4.63 -33.26 5.16
CA GLN A 210 4.96 -33.68 6.53
C GLN A 210 5.19 -35.19 6.57
N PRO A 211 6.08 -35.71 7.45
CA PRO A 211 6.24 -37.15 7.62
C PRO A 211 4.89 -37.81 7.95
N GLY A 212 4.45 -38.75 7.10
CA GLY A 212 3.16 -39.45 7.25
C GLY A 212 1.92 -38.71 6.71
N GLY A 213 2.07 -37.52 6.11
CA GLY A 213 0.97 -36.80 5.47
C GLY A 213 0.61 -37.34 4.07
N PRO A 214 -0.47 -36.83 3.45
CA PRO A 214 -0.83 -37.20 2.08
C PRO A 214 0.21 -36.68 1.09
N THR A 215 0.61 -37.54 0.14
CA THR A 215 1.44 -37.15 -1.00
C THR A 215 0.68 -36.15 -1.86
N ARG A 216 1.31 -35.01 -2.14
CA ARG A 216 0.78 -33.99 -3.04
C ARG A 216 1.57 -34.00 -4.34
N ILE A 217 0.89 -33.75 -5.45
CA ILE A 217 1.51 -33.65 -6.76
C ILE A 217 1.54 -32.18 -7.15
N GLN A 218 2.74 -31.65 -7.35
CA GLN A 218 2.94 -30.32 -7.92
C GLN A 218 3.24 -30.47 -9.41
N ARG A 219 2.51 -29.75 -10.25
CA ARG A 219 2.72 -29.75 -11.70
C ARG A 219 3.54 -28.53 -12.11
N TYR A 220 4.56 -28.77 -12.92
CA TYR A 220 5.43 -27.77 -13.51
C TYR A 220 5.25 -27.81 -15.03
N LEU A 221 5.06 -26.64 -15.63
CA LEU A 221 5.01 -26.47 -17.09
C LEU A 221 6.11 -25.51 -17.47
N ALA A 222 7.11 -26.01 -18.21
CA ALA A 222 8.29 -25.24 -18.56
C ALA A 222 8.34 -24.98 -20.07
N ARG A 223 8.72 -23.76 -20.44
CA ARG A 223 9.16 -23.42 -21.78
C ARG A 223 10.64 -23.13 -21.74
N LEU A 224 11.39 -23.77 -22.64
CA LEU A 224 12.82 -23.58 -22.80
C LEU A 224 13.09 -22.90 -24.14
N ASN A 225 14.12 -22.06 -24.22
CA ASN A 225 14.64 -21.57 -25.50
C ASN A 225 15.44 -22.69 -26.22
N PRO A 226 15.88 -22.49 -27.47
CA PRO A 226 16.68 -23.46 -28.20
C PRO A 226 17.99 -23.87 -27.49
N ASP A 227 18.55 -22.97 -26.68
CA ASP A 227 19.75 -23.23 -25.87
C ASP A 227 19.46 -24.01 -24.58
N GLY A 228 18.20 -24.42 -24.35
CA GLY A 228 17.76 -25.17 -23.18
C GLY A 228 17.58 -24.33 -21.91
N GLN A 229 17.67 -23.01 -22.00
CA GLN A 229 17.44 -22.09 -20.90
C GLN A 229 15.94 -21.88 -20.66
N LEU A 230 15.55 -21.81 -19.39
CA LEU A 230 14.17 -21.58 -19.00
C LEU A 230 13.73 -20.16 -19.37
N THR A 231 12.64 -20.03 -20.11
CA THR A 231 12.03 -18.74 -20.47
C THR A 231 10.67 -18.53 -19.84
N ARG A 232 9.96 -19.62 -19.52
CA ARG A 232 8.69 -19.57 -18.79
C ARG A 232 8.55 -20.79 -17.89
N LEU A 233 8.03 -20.59 -16.69
CA LEU A 233 7.70 -21.65 -15.75
C LEU A 233 6.32 -21.37 -15.16
N VAL A 234 5.45 -22.38 -15.20
CA VAL A 234 4.14 -22.34 -14.54
C VAL A 234 4.09 -23.45 -13.51
N VAL A 235 3.65 -23.11 -12.32
CA VAL A 235 3.59 -24.02 -11.18
C VAL A 235 2.17 -24.09 -10.65
N CYS A 236 1.53 -25.23 -10.85
CA CYS A 236 0.17 -25.50 -10.39
C CYS A 236 0.25 -26.45 -9.19
N ARG A 237 -0.18 -25.96 -8.01
CA ARG A 237 -0.16 -26.72 -6.75
C ARG A 237 -1.48 -27.47 -6.48
N LEU A 238 -2.53 -27.11 -7.19
CA LEU A 238 -3.84 -27.74 -7.17
C LEU A 238 -4.10 -28.41 -8.51
N GLU A 239 -4.95 -29.45 -8.51
CA GLU A 239 -5.29 -30.19 -9.73
C GLU A 239 -6.14 -29.39 -10.71
N ASP A 240 -6.86 -28.37 -10.23
CA ASP A 240 -7.88 -27.66 -11.00
C ASP A 240 -7.35 -26.54 -11.91
N GLU A 241 -6.02 -26.29 -11.96
CA GLU A 241 -5.32 -25.36 -12.87
C GLU A 241 -5.87 -23.92 -12.94
N LYS A 242 -6.83 -23.59 -12.07
CA LYS A 242 -7.47 -22.28 -11.94
C LYS A 242 -6.59 -21.25 -11.24
N SER A 243 -5.60 -21.71 -10.50
CA SER A 243 -4.66 -20.84 -9.80
C SER A 243 -3.26 -21.46 -9.85
N CYS A 244 -2.45 -20.98 -10.78
CA CYS A 244 -1.06 -21.35 -10.93
C CYS A 244 -0.18 -20.12 -10.74
N ARG A 245 1.05 -20.35 -10.26
CA ARG A 245 2.08 -19.31 -10.20
C ARG A 245 2.84 -19.33 -11.52
N HIS A 246 2.80 -18.22 -12.24
CA HIS A 246 3.48 -18.01 -13.51
C HIS A 246 4.78 -17.24 -13.26
N HIS A 247 5.83 -17.65 -13.96
CA HIS A 247 7.13 -16.99 -14.02
C HIS A 247 7.51 -16.82 -15.48
N ALA A 248 7.67 -15.58 -15.93
CA ALA A 248 8.09 -15.26 -17.30
C ALA A 248 9.40 -14.49 -17.27
N LEU A 249 10.41 -14.95 -18.02
CA LEU A 249 11.65 -14.23 -18.19
C LEU A 249 11.45 -13.13 -19.23
N VAL A 250 11.61 -11.88 -18.82
CA VAL A 250 11.52 -10.74 -19.73
C VAL A 250 12.77 -9.88 -19.60
N GLY A 251 13.57 -9.86 -20.66
CA GLY A 251 14.87 -9.18 -20.66
C GLY A 251 15.82 -9.81 -19.64
N LYS A 252 16.04 -9.12 -18.51
CA LYS A 252 16.98 -9.51 -17.45
C LYS A 252 16.30 -9.81 -16.10
N TYR A 253 14.98 -9.90 -16.07
CA TYR A 253 14.22 -10.14 -14.85
C TYR A 253 13.07 -11.11 -15.07
N TRP A 254 12.70 -11.80 -13.99
CA TRP A 254 11.53 -12.67 -13.91
C TRP A 254 10.31 -11.89 -13.45
N LEU A 255 9.21 -12.03 -14.18
CA LEU A 255 7.88 -11.60 -13.78
C LEU A 255 7.15 -12.78 -13.16
N GLY A 256 6.81 -12.68 -11.87
CA GLY A 256 6.08 -13.69 -11.10
C GLY A 256 4.66 -13.24 -10.79
N TYR A 257 3.61 -13.99 -11.16
CA TYR A 257 2.22 -13.63 -10.86
C TYR A 257 1.30 -14.85 -10.77
N ASP A 258 0.16 -14.71 -10.10
CA ASP A 258 -0.83 -15.79 -9.98
C ASP A 258 -2.00 -15.59 -10.95
N ALA A 259 -2.29 -16.61 -11.76
CA ALA A 259 -3.37 -16.60 -12.75
C ALA A 259 -3.82 -18.04 -13.07
N GLY A 260 -4.97 -18.21 -13.71
CA GLY A 260 -5.33 -19.50 -14.30
C GLY A 260 -4.44 -19.82 -15.50
N LEU A 261 -4.17 -21.12 -15.75
CA LEU A 261 -3.31 -21.52 -16.86
C LEU A 261 -3.81 -21.01 -18.23
N SER A 262 -5.14 -20.95 -18.41
CA SER A 262 -5.77 -20.44 -19.64
C SER A 262 -5.82 -18.91 -19.73
N GLU A 263 -5.66 -18.20 -18.61
CA GLU A 263 -5.73 -16.74 -18.54
C GLU A 263 -4.37 -16.09 -18.82
N ALA A 264 -3.29 -16.80 -18.54
CA ALA A 264 -1.93 -16.31 -18.64
C ALA A 264 -1.26 -16.72 -19.96
N ASP A 265 -1.37 -15.84 -20.95
CA ASP A 265 -0.75 -15.98 -22.26
C ASP A 265 0.48 -15.06 -22.44
N ASP A 266 1.18 -15.24 -23.55
CA ASP A 266 2.36 -14.44 -23.90
C ASP A 266 1.99 -12.95 -24.13
N ALA A 267 0.72 -12.66 -24.45
CA ALA A 267 0.23 -11.29 -24.58
C ALA A 267 0.12 -10.59 -23.22
N LEU A 268 -0.35 -11.28 -22.17
CA LEU A 268 -0.37 -10.76 -20.81
C LEU A 268 1.05 -10.52 -20.30
N ASP A 269 1.98 -11.45 -20.51
CA ASP A 269 3.40 -11.26 -20.18
C ASP A 269 3.96 -9.99 -20.84
N SER A 270 3.69 -9.81 -22.13
CA SER A 270 4.17 -8.67 -22.91
C SER A 270 3.60 -7.36 -22.38
N LYS A 271 2.31 -7.33 -22.01
CA LYS A 271 1.68 -6.15 -21.42
C LYS A 271 2.23 -5.84 -20.03
N LEU A 272 2.45 -6.86 -19.19
CA LEU A 272 3.06 -6.70 -17.87
C LEU A 272 4.50 -6.18 -17.99
N ALA A 273 5.28 -6.73 -18.92
CA ALA A 273 6.62 -6.26 -19.20
C ALA A 273 6.63 -4.80 -19.67
N ALA A 274 5.75 -4.44 -20.60
CA ALA A 274 5.60 -3.06 -21.05
C ALA A 274 5.25 -2.12 -19.88
N LEU A 275 4.35 -2.54 -18.99
CA LEU A 275 4.00 -1.77 -17.79
C LEU A 275 5.22 -1.56 -16.87
N ILE A 276 6.00 -2.61 -16.60
CA ILE A 276 7.20 -2.51 -15.77
C ILE A 276 8.24 -1.59 -16.39
N GLU A 277 8.45 -1.68 -17.71
CA GLU A 277 9.42 -0.83 -18.42
C GLU A 277 8.98 0.65 -18.43
N LEU A 278 7.68 0.97 -18.32
CA LEU A 278 7.22 2.35 -18.12
C LEU A 278 7.69 2.94 -16.78
N TRP A 279 7.97 2.10 -15.79
CA TRP A 279 8.46 2.54 -14.48
C TRP A 279 9.98 2.61 -14.41
N ARG A 280 10.69 2.10 -15.41
CA ARG A 280 12.15 2.08 -15.40
C ARG A 280 12.70 3.50 -15.49
N ARG A 281 13.65 3.81 -14.61
CA ARG A 281 14.39 5.07 -14.64
C ARG A 281 15.29 5.07 -15.88
N LYS A 282 15.04 6.02 -16.78
CA LYS A 282 15.88 6.28 -17.97
C LYS A 282 17.14 7.07 -17.59
#